data_AF-A0A0H2MH42-F1
#
_entry.id   AF-A0A0H2MH42-F1
#
_cell.length_a   1.000
_cell.length_b   1.000
_cell.length_c   1.000
_cell.angle_alpha   90.00
_cell.angle_beta   90.00
_cell.angle_gamma   90.00
#
_symmetry.space_group_name_H-M   'P 1'
#
loop_
_entity.id
_entity.type
_entity.pdbx_description
1 polymer ?
#
loop_
_entity_poly.entity_id
_entity_poly.type
_entity_poly.pdbx_seq_one_letter_code
_entity_poly.pdbx_strand_id
1 'polypeptide(L)'
;MSEKGWLFGGAGLLFLVSLAMRLFGIPNILTPYPMPLFLVAVLGGKYLFPFITPLLYMLALKIFSNSRHFSKVVIFLILAFAFLNLLYFLNSWDLAVKYQSYDYALFIALENGVGFLLALTMGLAGHIKKSRRLTLTANLTLFILLSWCAFPYLGEML
;
A
#
# COMPACT_ATOMS: atom_id res chain seq x y z
N MET A 1 -3.13 8.90 -21.54
CA MET A 1 -3.19 7.48 -21.16
C MET A 1 -4.64 7.03 -21.09
N SER A 2 -4.97 5.93 -21.76
CA SER A 2 -6.27 5.28 -21.66
C SER A 2 -6.42 4.55 -20.32
N GLU A 3 -7.64 4.24 -19.93
CA GLU A 3 -7.96 3.46 -18.72
C GLU A 3 -7.30 2.07 -18.74
N LYS A 4 -7.24 1.44 -19.91
CA LYS A 4 -6.50 0.18 -20.12
C LYS A 4 -5.00 0.34 -19.83
N GLY A 5 -4.41 1.48 -20.18
CA GLY A 5 -3.02 1.79 -19.88
C GLY A 5 -2.74 1.91 -18.38
N TRP A 6 -3.66 2.50 -17.62
CA TRP A 6 -3.55 2.55 -16.16
C TRP A 6 -3.74 1.17 -15.53
N LEU A 7 -4.70 0.38 -16.03
CA LEU A 7 -4.97 -0.96 -15.52
C LEU A 7 -3.77 -1.89 -15.72
N PHE A 8 -3.29 -2.07 -16.96
CA PHE A 8 -2.19 -2.99 -17.24
C PHE A 8 -0.84 -2.42 -16.80
N GLY A 9 -0.62 -1.12 -16.98
CA GLY A 9 0.63 -0.48 -16.55
C GLY A 9 0.77 -0.47 -15.03
N GLY A 10 -0.31 -0.13 -14.30
CA GLY A 10 -0.34 -0.17 -12.85
C GLY A 10 -0.22 -1.59 -12.30
N ALA A 11 -0.94 -2.56 -12.87
CA ALA A 11 -0.82 -3.96 -12.46
C ALA A 11 0.59 -4.53 -12.71
N GLY A 12 1.20 -4.22 -13.86
CA GLY A 12 2.56 -4.63 -14.18
C GLY A 12 3.59 -4.01 -13.23
N LEU A 13 3.46 -2.71 -12.93
CA LEU A 13 4.33 -2.03 -11.98
C LEU A 13 4.18 -2.60 -10.56
N LEU A 14 2.94 -2.82 -10.10
CA LEU A 14 2.68 -3.45 -8.80
C LEU A 14 3.20 -4.89 -8.74
N PHE A 15 3.14 -5.63 -9.84
CA PHE A 15 3.70 -6.98 -9.91
C PHE A 15 5.22 -6.94 -9.76
N LEU A 16 5.91 -6.03 -10.46
CA LEU A 16 7.36 -5.86 -10.34
C LEU A 16 7.77 -5.43 -8.93
N VAL A 17 7.06 -4.46 -8.34
CA VAL A 17 7.28 -4.00 -6.96
C VAL A 17 7.10 -5.17 -5.97
N SER A 18 6.01 -5.92 -6.10
CA SER A 18 5.72 -7.05 -5.22
C SER A 18 6.66 -8.25 -5.44
N LEU A 19 7.13 -8.47 -6.66
CA LEU A 19 8.10 -9.50 -7.01
C LEU A 19 9.48 -9.15 -6.46
N ALA A 20 9.91 -7.89 -6.59
CA ALA A 20 11.16 -7.42 -6.02
C ALA A 20 11.19 -7.67 -4.50
N MET A 21 10.13 -7.31 -3.78
CA MET A 21 10.01 -7.58 -2.34
C MET A 21 10.17 -9.08 -2.00
N ARG A 22 9.60 -9.97 -2.83
CA ARG A 22 9.76 -11.42 -2.65
C ARG A 22 11.20 -11.89 -2.91
N LEU A 23 11.86 -11.36 -3.93
CA LEU A 23 13.20 -11.79 -4.32
C LEU A 23 14.28 -11.33 -3.33
N PHE A 24 14.11 -10.16 -2.72
CA PHE A 24 15.06 -9.67 -1.71
C PHE A 24 14.85 -10.31 -0.33
N GLY A 25 13.68 -10.90 -0.05
CA GLY A 25 13.45 -11.96 0.94
C GLY A 25 13.59 -11.60 2.42
N ILE A 26 14.33 -10.56 2.77
CA ILE A 26 14.56 -10.10 4.14
C ILE A 26 14.03 -8.69 4.25
N PRO A 27 13.04 -8.41 5.13
CA PRO A 27 12.63 -7.05 5.38
C PRO A 27 13.82 -6.25 5.91
N ASN A 28 14.14 -5.18 5.20
CA ASN A 28 15.13 -4.21 5.62
C ASN A 28 14.57 -2.81 5.35
N ILE A 29 15.33 -1.78 5.70
CA ILE A 29 14.94 -0.37 5.50
C ILE A 29 14.52 -0.09 4.05
N LEU A 30 15.07 -0.84 3.09
CA LEU A 30 14.83 -0.68 1.66
C LEU A 30 13.75 -1.61 1.11
N THR A 31 13.21 -2.55 1.89
CA THR A 31 12.16 -3.52 1.48
C THR A 31 11.25 -3.90 2.64
N PRO A 32 10.50 -2.93 3.21
CA PRO A 32 9.52 -3.18 4.26
C PRO A 32 8.42 -4.21 3.90
N TYR A 33 7.86 -4.89 4.92
CA TYR A 33 6.87 -5.97 4.76
C TYR A 33 5.47 -5.47 4.35
N PRO A 34 4.91 -5.87 3.20
CA PRO A 34 3.64 -5.35 2.67
C PRO A 34 2.39 -5.58 3.55
N MET A 35 1.43 -4.64 3.51
CA MET A 35 0.11 -4.77 4.14
C MET A 35 -0.74 -5.93 3.59
N PRO A 36 -0.80 -6.18 2.26
CA PRO A 36 -1.51 -7.35 1.75
C PRO A 36 -0.87 -8.66 2.22
N LEU A 37 0.41 -8.65 2.60
CA LEU A 37 1.07 -9.81 3.17
C LEU A 37 0.55 -10.13 4.58
N PHE A 38 0.10 -9.14 5.37
CA PHE A 38 -0.60 -9.37 6.63
C PHE A 38 -1.95 -10.09 6.40
N LEU A 39 -2.78 -9.60 5.48
CA LEU A 39 -4.03 -10.26 5.08
C LEU A 39 -3.80 -11.67 4.54
N VAL A 40 -2.73 -11.85 3.77
CA VAL A 40 -2.35 -13.12 3.15
C VAL A 40 -1.74 -14.09 4.15
N ALA A 41 -0.99 -13.61 5.14
CA ALA A 41 -0.45 -14.41 6.24
C ALA A 41 -1.60 -14.95 7.11
N VAL A 42 -2.59 -14.12 7.43
CA VAL A 42 -3.82 -14.54 8.12
C VAL A 42 -4.60 -15.59 7.30
N LEU A 43 -4.52 -15.55 5.97
CA LEU A 43 -5.17 -16.50 5.06
C LEU A 43 -4.24 -17.66 4.59
N GLY A 44 -3.04 -17.81 5.16
CA GLY A 44 -2.11 -18.91 4.88
C GLY A 44 -1.38 -18.87 3.51
N GLY A 45 -1.44 -17.75 2.79
CA GLY A 45 -1.10 -17.67 1.36
C GLY A 45 0.24 -16.99 1.01
N LYS A 46 1.32 -17.16 1.78
CA LYS A 46 2.60 -16.40 1.62
C LYS A 46 3.15 -16.28 0.18
N TYR A 47 2.87 -17.24 -0.70
CA TYR A 47 3.32 -17.26 -2.10
C TYR A 47 2.44 -16.47 -3.07
N LEU A 48 1.22 -16.09 -2.66
CA LEU A 48 0.23 -15.43 -3.50
C LEU A 48 0.37 -13.90 -3.47
N PHE A 49 1.13 -13.35 -2.52
CA PHE A 49 1.27 -11.91 -2.31
C PHE A 49 1.61 -11.12 -3.60
N PRO A 50 2.60 -11.53 -4.43
CA PRO A 50 2.94 -10.79 -5.64
C PRO A 50 1.81 -10.69 -6.67
N PHE A 51 0.81 -11.57 -6.56
CA PHE A 51 -0.36 -11.59 -7.43
C PHE A 51 -1.54 -10.83 -6.81
N ILE A 52 -1.67 -10.84 -5.48
CA ILE A 52 -2.82 -10.27 -4.78
C ILE A 52 -2.87 -8.75 -4.91
N THR A 53 -1.75 -8.06 -4.72
CA THR A 53 -1.77 -6.58 -4.80
C THR A 53 -2.12 -6.05 -6.20
N PRO A 54 -1.54 -6.60 -7.29
CA PRO A 54 -2.00 -6.28 -8.65
C PRO A 54 -3.46 -6.67 -8.92
N LEU A 55 -3.91 -7.82 -8.42
CA LEU A 55 -5.30 -8.27 -8.59
C LEU A 55 -6.29 -7.32 -7.91
N LEU A 56 -6.01 -6.93 -6.66
CA LEU A 56 -6.83 -5.96 -5.93
C LEU A 56 -6.84 -4.59 -6.62
N TYR A 57 -5.71 -4.15 -7.18
CA TYR A 57 -5.65 -2.92 -7.98
C TYR A 57 -6.53 -3.00 -9.22
N MET A 58 -6.42 -4.08 -9.99
CA MET A 58 -7.25 -4.29 -11.18
C MET A 58 -8.73 -4.36 -10.82
N LEU A 59 -9.08 -5.02 -9.72
CA LEU A 59 -10.45 -5.13 -9.24
C LEU A 59 -10.99 -3.77 -8.80
N ALA A 60 -10.22 -3.01 -8.02
CA ALA A 60 -10.58 -1.67 -7.58
C ALA A 60 -10.77 -0.72 -8.78
N LEU A 61 -9.89 -0.77 -9.78
CA LEU A 61 -10.09 -0.02 -11.01
C LEU A 61 -11.33 -0.51 -11.76
N LYS A 62 -11.44 -1.80 -12.06
CA LYS A 62 -12.53 -2.33 -12.89
C LYS A 62 -13.92 -2.06 -12.29
N ILE A 63 -14.06 -2.12 -10.97
CA ILE A 63 -15.34 -1.90 -10.28
C ILE A 63 -15.64 -0.42 -10.12
N PHE A 64 -14.65 0.39 -9.72
CA PHE A 64 -14.93 1.75 -9.25
C PHE A 64 -14.54 2.86 -10.22
N SER A 65 -13.68 2.63 -11.21
CA SER A 65 -13.08 3.69 -12.05
C SER A 65 -14.08 4.51 -12.87
N ASN A 66 -15.21 3.89 -13.24
CA ASN A 66 -16.26 4.53 -14.04
C ASN A 66 -17.37 5.15 -13.17
N SER A 67 -17.29 5.02 -11.84
CA SER A 67 -18.24 5.61 -10.91
C SER A 67 -17.96 7.08 -10.70
N ARG A 68 -19.02 7.90 -10.61
CA ARG A 68 -18.94 9.31 -10.17
C ARG A 68 -18.37 9.45 -8.75
N HIS A 69 -18.40 8.36 -7.97
CA HIS A 69 -17.90 8.31 -6.61
C HIS A 69 -16.46 7.78 -6.50
N PHE A 70 -15.80 7.46 -7.62
CA PHE A 70 -14.45 6.86 -7.62
C PHE A 70 -13.46 7.62 -6.74
N SER A 71 -13.40 8.95 -6.87
CA SER A 71 -12.51 9.78 -6.06
C SER A 71 -12.83 9.72 -4.57
N LYS A 72 -14.12 9.66 -4.20
CA LYS A 72 -14.53 9.54 -2.81
C LYS A 72 -14.16 8.17 -2.23
N VAL A 73 -14.34 7.11 -3.02
CA VAL A 73 -13.92 5.75 -2.65
C VAL A 73 -12.41 5.69 -2.43
N VAL A 74 -11.61 6.24 -3.35
CA VAL A 74 -10.14 6.27 -3.21
C VAL A 74 -9.72 7.06 -1.97
N ILE A 75 -10.29 8.24 -1.72
CA ILE A 75 -10.00 9.03 -0.51
C ILE A 75 -10.37 8.25 0.76
N PHE A 76 -11.56 7.63 0.78
CA PHE A 76 -12.01 6.82 1.90
C PHE A 76 -11.04 5.65 2.17
N LEU A 77 -10.62 4.93 1.12
CA LEU A 77 -9.65 3.84 1.25
C LEU A 77 -8.31 4.34 1.78
N ILE A 78 -7.80 5.48 1.29
CA ILE A 78 -6.56 6.09 1.80
C ILE A 78 -6.69 6.37 3.31
N LEU A 79 -7.78 7.00 3.75
CA LEU A 79 -8.00 7.31 5.16
C LEU A 79 -8.15 6.05 6.01
N ALA A 80 -8.93 5.07 5.54
CA ALA A 80 -9.14 3.82 6.25
C ALA A 80 -7.82 3.05 6.43
N PHE A 81 -7.01 2.94 5.38
CA PHE A 81 -5.72 2.27 5.45
C PHE A 81 -4.67 3.04 6.24
N ALA A 82 -4.67 4.38 6.17
CA ALA A 82 -3.81 5.21 7.02
C ALA A 82 -4.14 5.00 8.51
N PHE A 83 -5.43 4.94 8.86
CA PHE A 83 -5.87 4.68 10.23
C PHE A 83 -5.49 3.27 10.70
N LEU A 84 -5.71 2.25 9.86
CA LEU A 84 -5.28 0.88 10.17
C LEU A 84 -3.77 0.77 10.33
N ASN A 85 -3.00 1.45 9.48
CA ASN A 85 -1.54 1.52 9.59
C ASN A 85 -1.12 2.14 10.92
N LEU A 86 -1.73 3.27 11.31
CA LEU A 86 -1.46 3.92 12.59
C LEU A 86 -1.78 3.00 13.79
N LEU A 87 -2.97 2.38 13.82
CA LEU A 87 -3.34 1.47 14.91
C LEU A 87 -2.37 0.30 15.03
N TYR A 88 -2.02 -0.31 13.91
CA TYR A 88 -1.07 -1.42 13.90
C TYR A 88 0.32 -0.99 14.39
N PHE A 89 0.75 0.19 13.95
CA PHE A 89 2.04 0.74 14.31
C PHE A 89 2.13 1.05 15.81
N LEU A 90 1.07 1.60 16.41
CA LEU A 90 0.98 1.81 17.86
C LEU A 90 1.07 0.49 18.63
N ASN A 91 0.37 -0.56 18.19
CA ASN A 91 0.37 -1.86 18.88
C ASN A 91 1.68 -2.63 18.76
N SER A 92 2.48 -2.34 17.73
CA SER A 92 3.68 -3.10 17.41
C SER A 92 4.97 -2.30 17.62
N TRP A 93 4.86 -1.05 18.08
CA TRP A 93 5.98 -0.13 18.25
C TRP A 93 7.07 -0.73 19.16
N ASP A 94 6.68 -1.23 20.33
CA ASP A 94 7.62 -1.80 21.30
C ASP A 94 8.36 -3.02 20.73
N LEU A 95 7.66 -3.84 19.93
CA LEU A 95 8.25 -5.01 19.26
C LEU A 95 9.21 -4.59 18.15
N ALA A 96 8.86 -3.56 17.37
CA ALA A 96 9.73 -3.03 16.33
C ALA A 96 11.02 -2.45 16.93
N VAL A 97 10.92 -1.66 18.00
CA VAL A 97 12.09 -1.11 18.69
C VAL A 97 12.97 -2.23 19.27
N LYS A 98 12.36 -3.24 19.88
CA LYS A 98 13.06 -4.38 20.50
C LYS A 98 13.83 -5.24 19.49
N TYR A 99 13.26 -5.52 18.32
CA TYR A 99 13.83 -6.48 17.36
C TYR A 99 14.53 -5.84 16.15
N GLN A 100 14.28 -4.57 15.84
CA GLN A 100 14.81 -3.91 14.62
C GLN A 100 15.55 -2.59 14.88
N SER A 101 15.45 -2.00 16.09
CA SER A 101 15.93 -0.66 16.52
C SER A 101 14.89 0.48 16.44
N TYR A 102 15.13 1.52 17.24
CA TYR A 102 14.33 2.74 17.25
C TYR A 102 14.41 3.50 15.92
N ASP A 103 15.61 3.64 15.36
CA ASP A 103 15.81 4.38 14.10
C ASP A 103 15.06 3.73 12.93
N TYR A 104 15.06 2.39 12.90
CA TYR A 104 14.26 1.63 11.93
C TYR A 104 12.77 1.92 12.08
N ALA A 105 12.23 1.80 13.29
CA ALA A 105 10.81 2.05 13.54
C ALA A 105 10.42 3.48 13.15
N LEU A 106 11.22 4.48 13.56
CA LEU A 106 10.98 5.88 13.24
C LEU A 106 10.99 6.14 11.73
N PHE A 107 11.95 5.58 11.00
CA PHE A 107 12.05 5.74 9.55
C PHE A 107 10.79 5.21 8.85
N ILE A 108 10.36 4.00 9.19
CA ILE A 108 9.14 3.39 8.63
C ILE A 108 7.89 4.23 8.97
N ALA A 109 7.80 4.76 10.19
CA ALA A 109 6.69 5.63 10.59
C ALA A 109 6.61 6.87 9.69
N LEU A 110 7.75 7.51 9.45
CA LEU A 110 7.85 8.71 8.62
C LEU A 110 7.54 8.39 7.15
N GLU A 111 8.08 7.29 6.62
CA GLU A 111 7.82 6.85 5.24
C GLU A 111 6.32 6.61 5.02
N ASN A 112 5.67 5.84 5.90
CA ASN A 112 4.23 5.58 5.81
C ASN A 112 3.43 6.89 5.95
N GLY A 113 3.79 7.74 6.91
CA GLY A 113 3.12 9.03 7.12
C GLY A 113 3.19 9.94 5.90
N VAL A 114 4.39 10.14 5.35
CA VAL A 114 4.61 10.93 4.13
C VAL A 114 3.90 10.29 2.93
N GLY A 115 3.98 8.97 2.80
CA GLY A 115 3.31 8.22 1.74
C GLY A 115 1.80 8.44 1.74
N PHE A 116 1.13 8.22 2.88
CA PHE A 116 -0.32 8.42 3.01
C PHE A 116 -0.72 9.88 2.81
N LEU A 117 0.09 10.85 3.26
CA LEU A 117 -0.15 12.27 2.98
C LEU A 117 -0.06 12.59 1.49
N LEU A 118 0.93 12.04 0.77
CA LEU A 118 1.03 12.20 -0.69
C LEU A 118 -0.16 11.58 -1.42
N ALA A 119 -0.56 10.37 -1.05
CA ALA A 119 -1.74 9.72 -1.64
C ALA A 119 -3.01 10.56 -1.38
N LEU A 120 -3.19 11.05 -0.15
CA LEU A 120 -4.36 11.84 0.26
C LEU A 120 -4.41 13.18 -0.49
N THR A 121 -3.29 13.90 -0.57
CA THR A 121 -3.22 15.18 -1.30
C THR A 121 -3.52 15.00 -2.78
N MET A 122 -3.01 13.94 -3.42
CA MET A 122 -3.36 13.60 -4.81
C MET A 122 -4.85 13.23 -4.95
N GLY A 123 -5.41 12.47 -4.01
CA GLY A 123 -6.82 12.08 -3.98
C GLY A 123 -7.75 13.29 -3.86
N LEU A 124 -7.48 14.17 -2.89
CA LEU A 124 -8.21 15.41 -2.66
C LEU A 124 -8.08 16.37 -3.84
N ALA A 125 -6.87 16.60 -4.35
CA ALA A 125 -6.64 17.44 -5.52
C ALA A 125 -7.37 16.88 -6.76
N GLY A 126 -7.35 15.55 -6.95
CA GLY A 126 -8.10 14.87 -7.99
C GLY A 126 -9.61 15.06 -7.85
N HIS A 127 -10.14 15.01 -6.62
CA HIS A 127 -11.55 15.23 -6.36
C HIS A 127 -11.97 16.70 -6.62
N ILE A 128 -11.24 17.66 -6.05
CA ILE A 128 -11.53 19.10 -6.17
C ILE A 128 -11.42 19.55 -7.63
N LYS A 129 -10.33 19.17 -8.31
CA LYS A 129 -10.09 19.54 -9.72
C LYS A 129 -10.85 18.66 -10.71
N LYS A 130 -11.66 17.69 -10.23
CA LYS A 130 -12.32 16.65 -11.04
C LYS A 130 -11.37 15.95 -12.03
N SER A 131 -10.09 15.82 -11.66
CA SER A 131 -9.04 15.26 -12.52
C SER A 131 -8.95 13.75 -12.33
N ARG A 132 -9.44 13.01 -13.32
CA ARG A 132 -9.40 11.54 -13.33
C ARG A 132 -7.98 11.00 -13.25
N ARG A 133 -7.01 11.65 -13.89
CA ARG A 133 -5.59 11.23 -13.84
C ARG A 133 -5.04 11.31 -12.42
N LEU A 134 -5.30 12.39 -11.69
CA LEU A 134 -4.84 12.54 -10.30
C LEU A 134 -5.47 11.49 -9.38
N THR A 135 -6.76 11.17 -9.56
CA THR A 135 -7.40 10.10 -8.77
C THR A 135 -6.83 8.72 -9.09
N LEU A 136 -6.51 8.43 -10.36
CA LEU A 136 -5.87 7.19 -10.76
C LEU A 136 -4.44 7.09 -10.20
N THR A 137 -3.69 8.19 -10.22
CA THR A 137 -2.37 8.26 -9.57
C THR A 137 -2.49 8.04 -8.07
N ALA A 138 -3.43 8.71 -7.39
CA ALA A 138 -3.66 8.52 -5.96
C ALA A 138 -4.00 7.05 -5.61
N ASN A 139 -4.83 6.41 -6.44
CA ASN A 139 -5.13 5.00 -6.31
C ASN A 139 -3.87 4.13 -6.50
N LEU A 140 -3.09 4.36 -7.56
CA LEU A 140 -1.84 3.62 -7.77
C LEU A 140 -0.86 3.82 -6.61
N THR A 141 -0.69 5.05 -6.14
CA THR A 141 0.16 5.38 -4.98
C THR A 141 -0.31 4.65 -3.73
N LEU A 142 -1.61 4.61 -3.45
CA LEU A 142 -2.16 3.80 -2.36
C LEU A 142 -1.76 2.32 -2.50
N PHE A 143 -1.90 1.73 -3.68
CA PHE A 143 -1.55 0.33 -3.88
C PHE A 143 -0.04 0.05 -3.79
N ILE A 144 0.80 0.99 -4.23
CA ILE A 144 2.25 0.93 -4.03
C ILE A 144 2.55 1.00 -2.54
N LEU A 145 1.95 1.94 -1.82
CA LEU A 145 2.09 2.04 -0.37
C LEU A 145 1.64 0.77 0.33
N LEU A 146 0.50 0.18 -0.03
CA LEU A 146 0.09 -1.10 0.56
C LEU A 146 1.11 -2.20 0.26
N SER A 147 1.70 -2.21 -0.94
CA SER A 147 2.80 -3.14 -1.27
C SER A 147 4.06 -2.86 -0.44
N TRP A 148 4.35 -1.60 -0.14
CA TRP A 148 5.62 -1.13 0.44
C TRP A 148 5.50 -0.68 1.91
N CYS A 149 4.34 -0.77 2.53
CA CYS A 149 4.13 -0.31 3.90
C CYS A 149 4.62 -1.39 4.83
N ALA A 150 5.65 -1.13 5.63
CA ALA A 150 6.05 -2.07 6.68
C ALA A 150 4.95 -2.12 7.74
N PHE A 151 4.31 -3.28 7.84
CA PHE A 151 3.71 -3.71 9.08
C PHE A 151 4.88 -4.14 9.96
N PRO A 152 5.19 -3.44 11.08
CA PRO A 152 6.22 -3.87 12.02
C PRO A 152 6.19 -5.38 12.23
N TYR A 153 7.34 -5.98 11.93
CA TYR A 153 7.62 -7.40 11.98
C TYR A 153 7.44 -7.87 13.43
N LEU A 154 6.32 -8.52 13.71
CA LEU A 154 5.93 -8.98 15.05
C LEU A 154 6.77 -10.18 15.54
N GLY A 155 8.02 -10.35 15.13
CA GLY A 155 8.83 -11.47 15.61
C GLY A 155 8.22 -12.87 15.36
N GLU A 156 7.21 -12.99 14.51
CA GLU A 156 6.38 -14.19 14.28
C GLU A 156 6.81 -15.01 13.04
N MET A 157 7.92 -14.68 12.40
CA MET A 157 8.58 -15.58 11.45
C MET A 157 9.95 -16.02 11.96
N LEU A 158 9.94 -16.62 13.15
CA LEU A 158 10.84 -17.71 13.50
C LEU A 158 10.02 -19.01 13.51
#